data_AF-M0D4C5-F1
#
_entry.id   AF-M0D4C5-F1
#
_cell.length_a   1.000
_cell.length_b   1.000
_cell.length_c   1.000
_cell.angle_alpha   90.00
_cell.angle_beta   90.00
_cell.angle_gamma   90.00
#
_symmetry.space_group_name_H-M   'P 1'
#
loop_
_entity.id
_entity.type
_entity.pdbx_description
1 polymer ?
#
loop_
_entity_poly.entity_id
_entity_poly.type
_entity_poly.pdbx_seq_one_letter_code
_entity_poly.pdbx_strand_id
1 'polypeptide(L)'
;MVATYDRDGYDPVYVAPGAEDRVRSQAERVHEELVLQGLGRGHLEDLFAAGDLQCSIHRFDDLTAFHFAAGEFSGLFVSVDSAADLPLATFAETCKDHL
;
A
#
# COMPACT_ATOMS: atom_id res chain seq x y z
N MET A 1 -5.19 7.88 2.80
CA MET A 1 -4.79 8.25 1.42
C MET A 1 -4.95 7.02 0.54
N VAL A 2 -5.19 7.21 -0.75
CA VAL A 2 -5.17 6.15 -1.78
C VAL A 2 -4.21 6.62 -2.87
N ALA A 3 -3.27 5.78 -3.26
CA ALA A 3 -2.32 6.08 -4.31
C ALA A 3 -1.99 4.82 -5.11
N THR A 4 -1.86 4.97 -6.42
CA THR A 4 -1.29 3.94 -7.29
C THR A 4 0.18 4.24 -7.51
N TYR A 5 0.95 3.24 -7.88
CA TYR A 5 2.31 3.45 -8.34
C TYR A 5 2.66 2.44 -9.43
N ASP A 6 3.59 2.83 -10.29
CA ASP A 6 4.15 1.99 -11.35
C ASP A 6 5.66 2.25 -11.51
N ARG A 7 6.25 2.01 -12.69
CA ARG A 7 7.68 2.27 -12.91
C ARG A 7 8.02 3.75 -12.96
N ASP A 8 7.06 4.59 -13.32
CA ASP A 8 7.27 6.00 -13.64
C ASP A 8 7.02 6.89 -12.42
N GLY A 9 6.27 6.41 -11.42
CA GLY A 9 6.17 7.11 -10.15
C GLY A 9 5.04 6.66 -9.22
N TYR A 10 4.71 7.57 -8.31
CA TYR A 10 3.69 7.43 -7.27
C TYR A 10 2.61 8.49 -7.44
N ASP A 11 1.38 8.04 -7.72
CA ASP A 11 0.24 8.87 -8.11
C ASP A 11 -0.87 8.82 -7.04
N PRO A 12 -0.98 9.86 -6.19
CA PRO A 12 -2.07 9.95 -5.22
C PRO A 12 -3.43 10.18 -5.91
N VAL A 13 -4.36 9.25 -5.70
CA VAL A 13 -5.76 9.35 -6.15
C VAL A 13 -6.61 10.10 -5.13
N TYR A 14 -6.36 9.87 -3.85
CA TYR A 14 -7.02 10.56 -2.74
C TYR A 14 -6.04 10.89 -1.63
N VAL A 15 -5.98 12.16 -1.24
CA VAL A 15 -5.20 12.63 -0.09
C VAL A 15 -6.15 13.27 0.90
N ALA A 16 -6.01 12.91 2.18
CA ALA A 16 -6.81 13.51 3.24
C ALA A 16 -6.43 14.99 3.42
N PRO A 17 -7.39 15.88 3.76
CA PRO A 17 -7.09 17.28 4.02
C PRO A 17 -5.98 17.46 5.06
N GLY A 18 -4.98 18.29 4.75
CA GLY A 18 -3.84 18.57 5.62
C GLY A 18 -2.66 17.61 5.45
N ALA A 19 -2.76 16.59 4.60
CA ALA A 19 -1.67 15.66 4.29
C ALA A 19 -0.97 15.96 2.95
N GLU A 20 -1.46 16.90 2.15
CA GLU A 20 -1.05 17.15 0.76
C GLU A 20 0.45 17.47 0.63
N ASP A 21 0.95 18.38 1.46
CA ASP A 21 2.36 18.78 1.43
C ASP A 21 3.30 17.64 1.83
N ARG A 22 2.90 16.84 2.82
CA ARG A 22 3.65 15.67 3.25
C ARG A 22 3.70 14.62 2.14
N VAL A 23 2.56 14.31 1.53
CA VAL A 23 2.49 13.33 0.43
C VAL A 23 3.36 13.77 -0.74
N ARG A 24 3.21 15.03 -1.17
CA ARG A 24 4.01 15.59 -2.27
C ARG A 24 5.52 15.56 -1.99
N SER A 25 5.94 15.92 -0.79
CA SER A 25 7.38 15.96 -0.44
C SER A 25 8.00 14.59 -0.23
N GLN A 26 7.20 13.54 -0.01
CA GLN A 26 7.70 12.17 0.22
C GLN A 26 7.40 11.21 -0.93
N ALA A 27 6.69 11.63 -1.97
CA ALA A 27 6.20 10.76 -3.05
C ALA A 27 7.31 9.88 -3.67
N GLU A 28 8.45 10.48 -4.07
CA GLU A 28 9.58 9.73 -4.64
C GLU A 28 10.17 8.71 -3.65
N ARG A 29 10.33 9.09 -2.38
CA ARG A 29 10.90 8.21 -1.35
C ARG A 29 9.96 7.05 -1.01
N VAL A 30 8.67 7.33 -0.98
CA VAL A 30 7.63 6.31 -0.79
C VAL A 30 7.59 5.37 -1.98
N HIS A 31 7.69 5.90 -3.21
CA HIS A 31 7.76 5.11 -4.43
C HIS A 31 8.89 4.09 -4.41
N GLU A 32 10.12 4.54 -4.15
CA GLU A 32 11.30 3.68 -4.06
C GLU A 32 11.12 2.55 -3.04
N GLU A 33 10.60 2.88 -1.86
CA GLU A 33 10.37 1.91 -0.79
C GLU A 33 9.30 0.89 -1.17
N LEU A 34 8.18 1.31 -1.79
CA LEU A 34 7.12 0.40 -2.22
C LEU A 34 7.57 -0.59 -3.29
N VAL A 35 8.44 -0.15 -4.21
CA VAL A 35 9.07 -1.02 -5.20
C VAL A 35 9.95 -2.06 -4.51
N LEU A 36 10.82 -1.63 -3.58
CA LEU A 36 11.69 -2.54 -2.83
C LEU A 36 10.90 -3.57 -2.01
N GLN A 37 9.82 -3.13 -1.35
CA GLN A 37 8.95 -4.03 -0.59
C GLN A 37 8.19 -5.00 -1.48
N GLY A 38 7.72 -4.56 -2.65
CA GLY A 38 7.02 -5.40 -3.62
C GLY A 38 7.90 -6.55 -4.11
N LEU A 39 9.16 -6.27 -4.44
CA LEU A 39 10.15 -7.25 -4.89
C LEU A 39 10.42 -8.35 -3.86
N GLY A 40 10.55 -7.98 -2.58
CA GLY A 40 10.86 -8.93 -1.51
C GLY A 40 9.68 -9.81 -1.08
N ARG A 41 8.44 -9.40 -1.39
CA ARG A 41 7.24 -10.01 -0.79
C ARG A 41 6.90 -11.40 -1.35
N GLY A 42 7.04 -11.61 -2.66
CA GLY A 42 6.71 -12.92 -3.26
C GLY A 42 7.46 -14.06 -2.58
N HIS A 43 8.73 -13.83 -2.26
CA HIS A 43 9.54 -14.80 -1.51
C HIS A 43 8.98 -15.10 -0.11
N LEU A 44 8.47 -14.10 0.59
CA LEU A 44 7.91 -14.30 1.93
C LEU A 44 6.61 -15.11 1.86
N GLU A 45 5.71 -14.83 0.91
CA GLU A 45 4.49 -15.60 0.71
C GLU A 45 4.77 -17.07 0.34
N ASP A 46 5.76 -17.31 -0.54
CA ASP A 46 6.24 -18.66 -0.89
C ASP A 46 6.72 -19.44 0.34
N LEU A 47 7.43 -18.78 1.27
CA LEU A 47 7.93 -19.41 2.50
C LEU A 47 6.79 -19.82 3.44
N PHE A 48 5.72 -19.03 3.53
CA PHE A 48 4.56 -19.35 4.37
C PHE A 48 3.63 -20.36 3.70
N ALA A 49 3.65 -20.48 2.36
CA ALA A 49 2.75 -21.34 1.59
C ALA A 49 1.26 -21.17 1.96
N ALA A 50 0.88 -19.92 2.26
CA ALA A 50 -0.43 -19.55 2.78
C ALA A 50 -1.32 -18.78 1.77
N GLY A 51 -0.87 -18.72 0.51
CA GLY A 51 -1.55 -18.05 -0.60
C GLY A 51 -0.98 -16.67 -0.93
N ASP A 52 -1.47 -16.09 -2.02
CA ASP A 52 -0.89 -14.92 -2.69
C ASP A 52 -1.76 -13.68 -2.50
N LEU A 53 -1.98 -13.29 -1.24
CA LEU A 53 -2.77 -12.10 -0.94
C LEU A 53 -2.06 -10.84 -1.45
N GLN A 54 -0.75 -10.89 -1.63
CA GLN A 54 0.06 -9.80 -2.16
C GLN A 54 -0.17 -8.50 -1.39
N CYS A 55 -0.33 -8.61 -0.06
CA CYS A 55 -0.66 -7.51 0.82
C CYS A 55 0.28 -7.48 2.02
N SER A 56 0.88 -6.33 2.29
CA SER A 56 1.56 -6.05 3.56
C SER A 56 0.82 -4.97 4.33
N ILE A 57 0.80 -5.10 5.66
CA ILE A 57 0.15 -4.15 6.56
C ILE A 57 1.22 -3.60 7.51
N HIS A 58 1.36 -2.28 7.52
CA HIS A 58 2.22 -1.56 8.43
C HIS A 58 1.36 -0.68 9.34
N ARG A 59 1.36 -0.98 10.64
CA ARG A 59 0.62 -0.19 11.62
C ARG A 59 1.56 0.76 12.36
N PHE A 60 1.17 2.03 12.37
CA PHE A 60 1.80 3.11 13.12
C PHE A 60 0.79 3.68 14.12
N ASP A 61 1.25 4.57 14.99
CA ASP A 61 0.41 5.21 16.01
C ASP A 61 -0.77 5.96 15.38
N ASP A 62 -0.53 6.67 14.27
CA ASP A 62 -1.54 7.54 13.63
C ASP A 62 -2.23 6.91 12.41
N LEU A 63 -1.63 5.89 11.80
CA LEU A 63 -2.19 5.29 10.59
C LEU A 63 -1.90 3.79 10.45
N THR A 64 -2.79 3.10 9.75
CA THR A 64 -2.53 1.78 9.20
C THR A 64 -2.35 1.92 7.70
N ALA A 65 -1.21 1.46 7.18
CA ALA A 65 -0.88 1.42 5.77
C ALA A 65 -1.01 0.00 5.23
N PHE A 66 -1.62 -0.11 4.06
CA PHE A 66 -1.79 -1.31 3.28
C PHE A 66 -1.06 -1.13 1.96
N HIS A 67 -0.26 -2.10 1.60
CA HIS A 67 0.44 -2.13 0.33
C HIS A 67 0.09 -3.40 -0.42
N PHE A 68 -0.62 -3.23 -1.52
CA PHE A 68 -1.00 -4.30 -2.43
C PHE A 68 -0.16 -4.18 -3.70
N ALA A 69 0.73 -5.14 -3.99
CA ALA A 69 1.50 -5.07 -5.25
C ALA A 69 0.88 -6.02 -6.27
N ALA A 70 0.60 -5.50 -7.46
CA ALA A 70 0.01 -6.22 -8.58
C ALA A 70 1.05 -6.66 -9.63
N GLY A 71 2.33 -6.31 -9.40
CA GLY A 71 3.45 -6.70 -10.24
C GLY A 71 4.77 -6.33 -9.58
N GLU A 72 5.85 -6.46 -10.35
CA GLU A 72 7.21 -6.17 -9.86
C GLU A 72 7.42 -4.71 -9.46
N PHE A 73 6.75 -3.79 -10.16
CA PHE A 73 6.93 -2.34 -9.99
C PHE A 73 5.62 -1.58 -9.85
N SER A 74 4.49 -2.26 -9.65
CA SER A 74 3.18 -1.63 -9.64
C SER A 74 2.30 -2.11 -8.51
N GLY A 75 1.43 -1.23 -8.03
CA GLY A 75 0.52 -1.57 -6.95
C GLY A 75 -0.34 -0.42 -6.46
N LEU A 76 -1.06 -0.72 -5.39
CA LEU A 76 -1.95 0.17 -4.68
C LEU A 76 -1.44 0.34 -3.25
N PHE A 77 -1.32 1.59 -2.83
CA PHE A 77 -1.01 1.97 -1.47
C PHE A 77 -2.22 2.69 -0.85
N VAL A 78 -2.70 2.16 0.27
CA VAL A 78 -3.84 2.72 0.99
C VAL A 78 -3.43 2.98 2.43
N SER A 79 -3.76 4.16 2.95
CA SER A 79 -3.64 4.44 4.38
C SER A 79 -4.95 4.92 4.97
N VAL A 80 -5.22 4.46 6.19
CA VAL A 80 -6.39 4.80 6.98
C VAL A 80 -5.94 5.22 8.38
N ASP A 81 -6.80 5.95 9.08
CA ASP A 81 -6.58 6.28 10.48
C ASP A 81 -6.40 5.00 11.32
N SER A 82 -5.46 5.00 12.26
CA SER A 82 -5.15 3.80 13.07
C SER A 82 -6.32 3.39 14.00
N ALA A 83 -7.23 4.31 14.32
CA ALA A 83 -8.42 4.07 15.12
C ALA A 83 -9.63 3.65 14.26
N ALA A 84 -9.50 3.60 12.93
CA ALA A 84 -10.58 3.14 12.06
C ALA A 84 -10.90 1.66 12.34
N ASP A 85 -12.17 1.37 12.61
CA ASP A 85 -12.66 -0.01 12.79
C ASP A 85 -13.06 -0.59 11.43
N LEU A 86 -12.14 -1.34 10.83
CA LEU A 86 -12.27 -1.89 9.49
C LEU A 86 -12.17 -3.42 9.53
N PRO A 87 -13.16 -4.15 8.99
CA PRO A 87 -13.03 -5.58 8.76
C PRO A 87 -11.90 -5.85 7.75
N LEU A 88 -10.72 -6.26 8.25
CA LEU A 88 -9.49 -6.35 7.44
C LEU A 88 -9.64 -7.24 6.21
N ALA A 89 -10.33 -8.38 6.33
CA ALA A 89 -10.55 -9.30 5.21
C ALA A 89 -11.35 -8.61 4.10
N THR A 90 -12.54 -8.08 4.41
CA THR A 90 -13.38 -7.41 3.41
C THR A 90 -12.70 -6.18 2.83
N PHE A 91 -11.97 -5.42 3.65
CA PHE A 91 -11.23 -4.25 3.19
C PHE A 91 -10.12 -4.63 2.20
N ALA A 92 -9.34 -5.67 2.51
CA ALA A 92 -8.27 -6.15 1.64
C ALA A 92 -8.80 -6.64 0.29
N GLU A 93 -9.87 -7.44 0.30
CA GLU A 93 -10.54 -7.89 -0.92
C GLU A 93 -11.08 -6.71 -1.74
N THR A 94 -11.72 -5.73 -1.08
CA THR A 94 -12.23 -4.53 -1.76
C THR A 94 -11.11 -3.74 -2.43
N CYS A 95 -9.96 -3.59 -1.77
CA CYS A 95 -8.81 -2.91 -2.36
C CYS A 95 -8.25 -3.68 -3.56
N LYS A 96 -8.23 -5.02 -3.49
CA LYS A 96 -7.80 -5.88 -4.60
C LYS A 96 -8.74 -5.81 -5.81
N ASP A 97 -10.04 -5.69 -5.61
CA ASP A 97 -11.01 -5.54 -6.70
C ASP A 97 -10.83 -4.22 -7.49
N HIS A 98 -10.07 -3.27 -6.94
CA HIS A 98 -9.77 -1.97 -7.55
C HIS A 98 -8.34 -1.83 -8.08
N LEU A 99 -7.55 -2.91 -8.05
CA LEU A 99 -6.22 -3.02 -8.65
C LEU A 99 -6.31 -3.47 -10.11
#